data_AF-A0A2K6C223-F1
#
_entry.id   AF-A0A2K6C223-F1
#
_cell.length_a   1.000
_cell.length_b   1.000
_cell.length_c   1.000
_cell.angle_alpha   90.00
_cell.angle_beta   90.00
_cell.angle_gamma   90.00
#
_symmetry.space_group_name_H-M   'P 1'
#
loop_
_entity.id
_entity.type
_entity.pdbx_description
1 polymer ?
#
loop_
_entity_poly.entity_id
_entity_poly.type
_entity_poly.pdbx_seq_one_letter_code
_entity_poly.pdbx_strand_id
1 'polypeptide(L)'
;MGVDIHHNKDRKVHQRKEPKSQDIYLRLLVKLYRFLARRTNSTFNQVVLKRLFMSGSNRPPLSLSWMIQKMKLPGWENKMAVVVGTITDDMQVQEVPKLKVSALNPHSHTKAYLCSKGRKFERARGQLASPGYKN
;
A
#
# COMPACT_ATOMS: atom_id res chain seq x y z
N MET A 1 -52.20 -0.41 -9.82
CA MET A 1 -51.92 -0.96 -8.48
C MET A 1 -50.47 -0.64 -8.15
N GLY A 2 -50.20 0.11 -7.07
CA GLY A 2 -48.84 0.44 -6.65
C GLY A 2 -48.20 -0.75 -5.94
N VAL A 3 -47.03 -1.19 -6.39
CA VAL A 3 -46.26 -2.23 -5.71
C VAL A 3 -45.48 -1.55 -4.58
N ASP A 4 -45.70 -1.97 -3.34
CA ASP A 4 -44.94 -1.47 -2.20
C ASP A 4 -43.53 -2.08 -2.22
N ILE A 5 -42.50 -1.25 -2.39
CA ILE A 5 -41.12 -1.69 -2.51
C ILE A 5 -40.45 -1.54 -1.14
N HIS A 6 -40.08 -2.67 -0.54
CA HIS A 6 -39.32 -2.67 0.71
C HIS A 6 -37.86 -2.21 0.47
N HIS A 7 -37.60 -0.93 0.77
CA HIS A 7 -36.33 -0.22 0.55
C HIS A 7 -35.08 -0.76 1.28
N ASN A 8 -35.21 -1.84 2.06
CA ASN A 8 -34.07 -2.43 2.80
C ASN A 8 -33.02 -3.04 1.86
N LYS A 9 -33.45 -3.57 0.70
CA LYS A 9 -32.55 -4.20 -0.31
C LYS A 9 -32.08 -3.22 -1.39
N ASP A 10 -32.75 -2.07 -1.53
CA ASP A 10 -32.42 -1.04 -2.53
C ASP A 10 -31.38 -0.03 -2.05
N ARG A 11 -30.82 -0.22 -0.84
CA ARG A 11 -29.69 0.58 -0.34
C ARG A 11 -28.45 0.34 -1.21
N LYS A 12 -28.31 1.17 -2.24
CA LYS A 12 -27.13 1.20 -3.10
C LYS A 12 -25.94 1.74 -2.30
N VAL A 13 -25.06 0.83 -1.84
CA VAL A 13 -23.78 1.22 -1.27
C VAL A 13 -22.90 1.75 -2.41
N HIS A 14 -22.75 3.07 -2.47
CA HIS A 14 -21.91 3.73 -3.47
C HIS A 14 -20.43 3.47 -3.19
N GLN A 15 -19.87 2.47 -3.88
CA GLN A 15 -18.44 2.24 -3.87
C GLN A 15 -17.73 3.20 -4.84
N ARG A 16 -16.53 3.64 -4.46
CA ARG A 16 -15.70 4.48 -5.33
C ARG A 16 -15.21 3.65 -6.51
N LYS A 17 -15.42 4.18 -7.72
CA LYS A 17 -14.96 3.56 -8.98
C LYS A 17 -13.55 4.01 -9.40
N GLU A 18 -13.09 5.15 -8.87
CA GLU A 18 -11.81 5.78 -9.19
C GLU A 18 -11.21 6.45 -7.93
N PRO A 19 -9.88 6.59 -7.78
CA PRO A 19 -9.29 7.46 -6.77
C PRO A 19 -9.75 8.91 -6.96
N LYS A 20 -9.97 9.63 -5.85
CA LYS A 20 -10.23 11.08 -5.88
C LYS A 20 -8.98 11.89 -6.26
N SER A 21 -7.80 11.34 -6.00
CA SER A 21 -6.52 12.01 -6.28
C SER A 21 -6.22 12.07 -7.78
N GLN A 22 -5.68 13.21 -8.22
CA GLN A 22 -5.22 13.42 -9.61
C GLN A 22 -3.76 12.99 -9.84
N ASP A 23 -3.09 12.41 -8.83
CA ASP A 23 -1.73 11.92 -8.96
C ASP A 23 -1.60 10.85 -10.06
N ILE A 24 -0.71 11.11 -11.02
CA ILE A 24 -0.44 10.28 -12.19
C ILE A 24 0.04 8.89 -11.77
N TYR A 25 0.92 8.80 -10.77
CA TYR A 25 1.49 7.51 -10.33
C TYR A 25 0.42 6.62 -9.69
N LEU A 26 -0.46 7.22 -8.88
CA LEU A 26 -1.57 6.49 -8.28
C LEU A 26 -2.53 5.98 -9.35
N ARG A 27 -2.82 6.78 -10.38
CA ARG A 27 -3.70 6.40 -11.50
C ARG A 27 -3.12 5.27 -12.33
N LEU A 28 -1.82 5.30 -12.63
CA LEU A 28 -1.12 4.20 -13.30
C LEU A 28 -1.17 2.91 -12.49
N LEU A 29 -0.93 3.00 -11.18
CA LEU A 29 -0.98 1.85 -10.27
C LEU A 29 -2.39 1.25 -10.20
N VAL A 30 -3.42 2.10 -10.12
CA VAL A 30 -4.82 1.67 -10.18
C VAL A 30 -5.15 1.00 -11.51
N LYS A 31 -4.65 1.51 -12.64
CA LYS A 31 -4.85 0.88 -13.96
C LYS A 31 -4.27 -0.54 -14.00
N LEU A 32 -3.07 -0.73 -13.45
CA LEU A 32 -2.43 -2.03 -13.33
C LEU A 32 -3.24 -2.99 -12.45
N TYR A 33 -3.56 -2.59 -11.22
CA TYR A 33 -4.29 -3.47 -10.30
C TYR A 33 -5.74 -3.72 -10.72
N ARG A 34 -6.36 -2.79 -11.46
CA ARG A 34 -7.69 -2.99 -12.07
C ARG A 34 -7.64 -4.02 -13.19
N PHE A 35 -6.57 -4.06 -13.98
CA PHE A 35 -6.36 -5.13 -14.96
C PHE A 35 -6.11 -6.47 -14.25
N LEU A 36 -5.20 -6.50 -13.28
CA LEU A 36 -4.86 -7.72 -12.53
C LEU A 36 -6.07 -8.29 -11.78
N ALA A 37 -6.83 -7.47 -11.05
CA ALA A 37 -7.99 -7.92 -10.27
C ALA A 37 -9.13 -8.46 -11.15
N ARG A 38 -9.22 -8.04 -12.42
CA ARG A 38 -10.21 -8.56 -13.36
C ARG A 38 -9.77 -9.85 -14.04
N ARG A 39 -8.48 -10.03 -14.27
CA ARG A 39 -7.92 -11.18 -15.02
C ARG A 39 -7.44 -12.30 -14.11
N THR A 40 -7.21 -12.03 -12.83
CA THR A 40 -6.74 -13.01 -11.84
C THR A 40 -7.79 -13.23 -10.76
N ASN A 41 -7.88 -14.47 -10.26
CA ASN A 41 -8.76 -14.84 -9.15
C ASN A 41 -8.11 -14.63 -7.77
N SER A 42 -7.03 -13.85 -7.69
CA SER A 42 -6.32 -13.59 -6.43
C SER A 42 -7.07 -12.55 -5.58
N THR A 43 -7.44 -12.94 -4.36
CA THR A 43 -8.06 -12.04 -3.38
C THR A 43 -7.15 -10.87 -2.99
N PHE A 44 -5.82 -11.07 -3.04
CA PHE A 44 -4.83 -10.03 -2.76
C PHE A 44 -5.00 -8.82 -3.68
N ASN A 45 -5.12 -9.03 -4.99
CA ASN A 45 -5.25 -7.96 -5.97
C ASN A 45 -6.54 -7.16 -5.77
N GLN A 46 -7.63 -7.84 -5.42
CA GLN A 46 -8.92 -7.20 -5.11
C GLN A 46 -8.83 -6.32 -3.85
N VAL A 47 -8.14 -6.80 -2.81
CA VAL A 47 -7.93 -6.05 -1.56
C VAL A 47 -7.04 -4.82 -1.82
N VAL A 48 -5.95 -4.97 -2.57
CA VAL A 48 -5.05 -3.85 -2.91
C VAL A 48 -5.81 -2.78 -3.70
N LEU A 49 -6.56 -3.17 -4.73
CA LEU A 49 -7.36 -2.24 -5.53
C LEU A 49 -8.39 -1.49 -4.66
N LYS A 50 -9.10 -2.20 -3.78
CA LYS A 50 -10.06 -1.60 -2.86
C LYS A 50 -9.40 -0.57 -1.96
N ARG A 51 -8.21 -0.87 -1.42
CA ARG A 51 -7.44 0.04 -0.56
C ARG A 51 -6.89 1.25 -1.31
N LEU A 52 -6.50 1.11 -2.58
CA LEU A 52 -6.03 2.24 -3.40
C LEU A 52 -7.12 3.31 -3.62
N PHE A 53 -8.41 2.92 -3.67
CA PHE A 53 -9.54 3.85 -3.77
C PHE A 53 -9.90 4.56 -2.45
N MET A 54 -9.36 4.10 -1.32
CA MET A 54 -9.65 4.68 -0.01
C MET A 54 -8.96 6.05 0.16
N SER A 55 -9.58 6.95 0.93
CA SER A 55 -8.94 8.21 1.33
C SER A 55 -7.70 7.96 2.19
N GLY A 56 -6.83 8.96 2.33
CA GLY A 56 -5.69 8.90 3.25
C GLY A 56 -6.12 8.63 4.70
N SER A 57 -7.19 9.28 5.18
CA SER A 57 -7.73 9.08 6.53
C SER A 57 -8.18 7.64 6.79
N ASN A 58 -8.66 6.93 5.76
CA ASN A 58 -9.09 5.53 5.89
C ASN A 58 -7.92 4.54 5.70
N ARG A 59 -6.70 5.04 5.53
CA ARG A 59 -5.46 4.27 5.42
C ARG A 59 -4.50 4.74 6.53
N PRO A 60 -4.75 4.32 7.79
CA PRO A 60 -3.90 4.72 8.90
C PRO A 60 -2.45 4.28 8.65
N PRO A 61 -1.46 5.06 9.09
CA PRO A 61 -0.06 4.67 8.99
C PRO A 61 0.22 3.41 9.83
N LEU A 62 1.13 2.56 9.35
CA LEU A 62 1.60 1.38 10.08
C LEU A 62 2.98 1.64 10.67
N SER A 63 3.16 1.31 11.95
CA SER A 63 4.45 1.43 12.63
C SER A 63 5.41 0.30 12.25
N LEU A 64 6.70 0.61 12.21
CA LEU A 64 7.76 -0.36 11.93
C LEU A 64 7.79 -1.48 12.97
N SER A 65 7.66 -1.15 14.25
CA SER A 65 7.61 -2.12 15.35
C SER A 65 6.49 -3.14 15.18
N TRP A 66 5.29 -2.69 14.83
CA TRP A 66 4.14 -3.56 14.64
C TRP A 66 4.33 -4.50 13.43
N MET A 67 4.94 -3.99 12.35
CA MET A 67 5.29 -4.81 11.20
C MET A 67 6.34 -5.88 11.54
N ILE A 68 7.39 -5.52 12.28
CA ILE A 68 8.42 -6.47 12.74
C ILE A 68 7.79 -7.56 13.59
N GLN A 69 6.87 -7.21 14.49
CA GLN A 69 6.17 -8.18 15.33
C GLN A 69 5.31 -9.14 14.50
N LYS A 70 4.62 -8.65 13.46
CA LYS A 70 3.84 -9.51 12.56
C LYS A 70 4.72 -10.45 11.72
N MET A 71 5.89 -9.99 11.29
CA MET A 71 6.83 -10.79 10.51
C MET A 71 7.53 -11.89 11.30
N LYS A 72 7.61 -11.76 12.63
CA LYS A 72 8.14 -12.80 13.52
C LYS A 72 7.16 -13.94 13.80
N LEU A 73 5.90 -13.82 13.37
CA LEU A 73 4.90 -14.87 13.59
C LEU A 73 5.22 -16.11 12.74
N PRO A 74 4.93 -17.32 13.26
CA PRO A 74 5.16 -18.56 12.51
C PRO A 74 4.35 -18.55 11.21
N GLY A 75 4.98 -19.00 10.11
CA GLY A 75 4.37 -19.03 8.78
C GLY A 75 4.52 -17.73 7.97
N TRP A 76 5.26 -16.74 8.47
CA TRP A 76 5.60 -15.49 7.74
C TRP A 76 7.04 -15.42 7.27
N GLU A 77 7.81 -16.47 7.51
CA GLU A 77 9.17 -16.63 7.03
C GLU A 77 9.22 -16.52 5.50
N ASN A 78 10.10 -15.68 4.97
CA ASN A 78 10.29 -15.40 3.54
C ASN A 78 9.16 -14.66 2.81
N LYS A 79 8.07 -14.29 3.48
CA LYS A 79 6.98 -13.50 2.86
C LYS A 79 7.34 -12.02 2.78
N MET A 80 6.78 -11.33 1.79
CA MET A 80 6.93 -9.88 1.61
C MET A 80 5.78 -9.14 2.26
N ALA A 81 6.08 -8.13 3.08
CA ALA A 81 5.07 -7.20 3.61
C ALA A 81 4.64 -6.24 2.51
N VAL A 82 3.35 -6.14 2.25
CA VAL A 82 2.79 -5.12 1.35
C VAL A 82 1.85 -4.21 2.13
N VAL A 83 2.19 -2.93 2.16
CA VAL A 83 1.44 -1.90 2.88
C VAL A 83 0.87 -0.88 1.89
N VAL A 84 -0.46 -0.85 1.77
CA VAL A 84 -1.16 0.16 0.97
C VAL A 84 -1.42 1.39 1.85
N GLY A 85 -0.36 2.12 2.17
CA GLY A 85 -0.39 3.24 3.09
C GLY A 85 1.02 3.74 3.43
N THR A 86 1.09 4.56 4.48
CA THR A 86 2.34 5.08 5.00
C THR A 86 2.92 4.13 6.04
N ILE A 87 4.25 3.98 6.04
CA ILE A 87 4.97 3.30 7.13
C ILE A 87 5.68 4.36 7.95
N THR A 88 5.53 4.33 9.27
CA THR A 88 6.15 5.28 10.22
C THR A 88 7.34 4.66 10.93
N ASP A 89 8.41 5.44 11.06
CA ASP A 89 9.60 5.10 11.84
C ASP A 89 9.28 5.13 13.35
N ASP A 90 9.77 4.14 14.09
CA ASP A 90 9.70 4.10 15.55
C ASP A 90 11.09 4.31 16.15
N MET A 91 11.27 5.34 16.97
CA MET A 91 12.58 5.67 17.58
C MET A 91 13.12 4.58 18.51
N GLN A 92 12.23 3.74 19.06
CA GLN A 92 12.62 2.65 19.96
C GLN A 92 13.23 1.44 19.21
N VAL A 93 13.04 1.35 17.89
CA VAL A 93 13.57 0.24 17.09
C VAL A 93 14.96 0.61 16.58
N GLN A 94 15.99 0.17 17.30
CA GLN A 94 17.38 0.43 16.94
C GLN A 94 17.88 -0.47 15.80
N GLU A 95 17.56 -1.77 15.84
CA GLU A 95 17.93 -2.73 14.79
C GLU A 95 16.72 -3.27 14.04
N VAL A 96 16.70 -3.07 12.73
CA VAL A 96 15.66 -3.59 11.84
C VAL A 96 16.17 -4.88 11.20
N PRO A 97 15.45 -6.03 11.35
CA PRO A 97 15.83 -7.26 10.67
C PRO A 97 15.71 -7.10 9.14
N LYS A 98 16.36 -7.97 8.36
CA LYS A 98 16.27 -7.93 6.89
C LYS A 98 14.86 -8.33 6.46
N LEU A 99 14.00 -7.33 6.19
CA LEU A 99 12.62 -7.50 5.78
C LEU A 99 12.43 -7.12 4.31
N LYS A 100 11.58 -7.86 3.59
CA LYS A 100 11.11 -7.48 2.25
C LYS A 100 9.80 -6.71 2.42
N VAL A 101 9.81 -5.41 2.12
CA VAL A 101 8.67 -4.51 2.34
C VAL A 101 8.41 -3.67 1.10
N SER A 102 7.15 -3.62 0.67
CA SER A 102 6.67 -2.73 -0.39
C SER A 102 5.57 -1.81 0.15
N ALA A 103 5.72 -0.50 -0.02
CA ALA A 103 4.76 0.50 0.46
C ALA A 103 4.62 1.68 -0.50
N LEU A 104 3.47 2.38 -0.44
CA LEU A 104 3.24 3.58 -1.25
C LEU A 104 4.14 4.74 -0.79
N ASN A 105 4.17 5.01 0.51
CA ASN A 105 4.92 6.12 1.10
C ASN A 105 5.72 5.62 2.32
N PRO A 106 6.97 5.16 2.14
CA PRO A 106 7.85 4.97 3.27
C PRO A 106 8.22 6.36 3.83
N HIS A 107 7.78 6.65 5.06
CA HIS A 107 8.20 7.84 5.78
C HIS A 107 9.63 7.57 6.27
N SER A 108 10.61 8.29 5.72
CA SER A 108 12.01 8.19 6.13
C SER A 108 12.48 9.57 6.57
N HIS A 109 12.13 9.98 7.79
CA HIS A 109 12.63 11.23 8.37
C HIS A 109 13.86 11.02 9.26
N THR A 110 14.33 9.78 9.44
CA THR A 110 15.53 9.52 10.23
C THR A 110 16.76 9.37 9.34
N LYS A 111 17.73 10.28 9.50
CA LYS A 111 19.15 10.00 9.21
C LYS A 111 19.48 8.62 9.80
N ALA A 112 20.24 7.78 9.10
CA ALA A 112 20.59 6.46 9.59
C ALA A 112 21.47 6.57 10.86
N TYR A 113 20.85 6.60 12.05
CA TYR A 113 21.55 6.68 13.34
C TYR A 113 22.13 5.35 13.82
N LEU A 114 21.84 4.20 13.17
CA LEU A 114 22.45 2.92 13.53
C LEU A 114 22.42 1.88 12.41
N CYS A 115 23.41 1.00 12.46
CA CYS A 115 23.87 0.03 11.47
C CYS A 115 22.76 -0.92 10.99
N SER A 116 22.21 -0.64 9.81
CA SER A 116 21.29 -1.55 9.15
C SER A 116 22.07 -2.64 8.43
N LYS A 117 21.73 -3.92 8.59
CA LYS A 117 22.27 -5.02 7.75
C LYS A 117 21.83 -4.93 6.26
N GLY A 118 21.11 -3.86 5.87
CA GLY A 118 20.64 -3.51 4.52
C GLY A 118 19.78 -2.23 4.53
N ARG A 119 19.40 -1.65 3.36
CA ARG A 119 18.62 -0.38 3.32
C ARG A 119 17.28 -0.50 4.09
N LYS A 120 16.98 0.48 4.94
CA LYS A 120 15.76 0.51 5.79
C LYS A 120 14.44 0.50 5.00
N PHE A 121 14.41 1.10 3.80
CA PHE A 121 13.31 1.00 2.86
C PHE A 121 13.84 1.01 1.44
N GLU A 122 13.41 0.07 0.60
CA GLU A 122 13.55 0.18 -0.84
C GLU A 122 12.37 1.00 -1.37
N ARG A 123 12.60 2.29 -1.65
CA ARG A 123 11.84 2.90 -2.73
C ARG A 123 12.28 2.16 -3.99
N ALA A 124 11.34 1.63 -4.76
CA ALA A 124 11.56 1.29 -6.16
C ALA A 124 11.86 2.59 -6.92
N ARG A 125 13.00 3.22 -6.64
CA ARG A 125 13.64 4.10 -7.60
C ARG A 125 14.13 3.14 -8.65
N GLY A 126 13.42 3.07 -9.77
CA GLY A 126 14.09 2.67 -11.00
C GLY A 126 15.40 3.44 -11.04
N GLN A 127 16.51 2.73 -11.19
CA GLN A 127 17.74 3.38 -11.59
C GLN A 127 17.46 4.00 -12.97
N LEU A 128 16.93 5.21 -13.01
CA LEU A 128 16.93 6.03 -14.20
C LEU A 128 18.23 6.81 -14.15
N ALA A 129 19.32 6.11 -14.50
CA ALA A 129 20.35 6.74 -15.28
C ALA A 129 19.76 6.95 -16.69
N SER A 130 18.92 7.97 -16.83
CA SER A 130 18.53 8.46 -18.15
C SER A 130 18.78 9.96 -18.16
N PRO A 131 19.74 10.44 -18.97
CA PRO A 131 19.94 11.88 -19.16
C PRO A 131 18.65 12.48 -19.71
N GLY A 132 18.34 13.70 -19.26
CA GLY A 132 17.05 14.32 -19.42
C GLY A 132 16.57 14.46 -20.87
N TYR A 133 15.28 14.72 -21.00
CA TYR A 133 14.74 15.30 -22.22
C TYR A 133 14.46 16.78 -21.96
N LYS A 134 15.35 17.62 -22.49
CA LYS A 134 14.98 18.99 -22.87
C LYS A 134 14.04 18.87 -24.06
N ASN A 135 12.84 19.40 -23.91
CA ASN A 135 12.10 20.26 -24.84
C ASN A 135 10.71 20.50 -24.24
#